data_AF-A0A9P3G0R8-F1
#
_entry.id   AF-A0A9P3G0R8-F1
#
_cell.length_a   1.000
_cell.length_b   1.000
_cell.length_c   1.000
_cell.angle_alpha   90.00
_cell.angle_beta   90.00
_cell.angle_gamma   90.00
#
_symmetry.space_group_name_H-M   'P 1'
#
loop_
_entity.id
_entity.type
_entity.pdbx_description
1 polymer ?
#
loop_
_entity_poly.entity_id
_entity_poly.type
_entity_poly.pdbx_seq_one_letter_code
_entity_poly.pdbx_strand_id
1 'polypeptide(L)'
;MADSSAPVTIRTRKFITNRLLARRQFVVDILHPSRANVSKSELQEKIAAIYKTQKDRVVTFGLRTQFGGGRTTGFALIYDDEASQKKFEPKYRLIRSGLMEAPPKTNRKLRKERKNRSKKLRGTAKSKAAEPSKKK
;
A
#
# COMPACT_ATOMS: atom_id res chain seq x y z
N MET A 1 -1.48 29.67 -13.50
CA MET A 1 -2.19 28.42 -13.16
C MET A 1 -1.34 27.26 -13.66
N ALA A 2 -1.02 26.27 -12.82
CA ALA A 2 -0.24 25.11 -13.26
C ALA A 2 -1.09 24.24 -14.19
N ASP A 3 -0.63 23.98 -15.41
CA ASP A 3 -1.37 23.24 -16.42
C ASP A 3 -1.34 21.74 -16.13
N SER A 4 -2.47 21.18 -15.70
CA SER A 4 -2.65 19.75 -15.46
C SER A 4 -2.60 18.88 -16.72
N SER A 5 -2.44 19.47 -17.92
CA SER A 5 -2.30 18.76 -19.20
C SER A 5 -0.84 18.60 -19.66
N ALA A 6 0.10 19.39 -19.12
CA ALA A 6 1.50 19.38 -19.58
C ALA A 6 2.16 17.98 -19.55
N PRO A 7 2.96 17.58 -20.55
CA PRO A 7 3.48 16.22 -20.66
C PRO A 7 4.34 15.80 -19.46
N VAL A 8 4.20 14.55 -19.05
CA VAL A 8 4.99 13.93 -17.97
C VAL A 8 5.81 12.80 -18.56
N THR A 9 7.11 12.82 -18.33
CA THR A 9 8.04 11.78 -18.80
C THR A 9 8.39 10.84 -17.65
N ILE A 10 8.16 9.55 -17.86
CA ILE A 10 8.48 8.50 -16.89
C ILE A 10 9.73 7.76 -17.35
N ARG A 11 10.72 7.63 -16.47
CA ARG A 11 11.93 6.85 -16.70
C ARG A 11 12.08 5.80 -15.61
N THR A 12 12.37 4.57 -16.01
CA THR A 12 12.59 3.45 -15.07
C THR A 12 14.07 3.15 -14.95
N ARG A 13 14.57 2.98 -13.72
CA ARG A 13 15.97 2.64 -13.42
C ARG A 13 16.03 1.50 -12.41
N LYS A 14 17.19 0.82 -12.35
CA LYS A 14 17.44 -0.29 -11.41
C LYS A 14 16.33 -1.35 -11.48
N PHE A 15 16.00 -1.78 -12.70
CA PHE A 15 14.93 -2.73 -12.95
C PHE A 15 15.36 -4.15 -12.63
N ILE A 16 14.54 -4.86 -11.85
CA ILE A 16 14.78 -6.25 -11.47
C ILE A 16 13.47 -7.04 -11.63
N THR A 17 13.54 -8.17 -12.33
CA THR A 17 12.47 -9.16 -12.35
C THR A 17 12.68 -10.13 -11.19
N ASN A 18 11.81 -10.09 -10.18
CA ASN A 18 11.89 -10.94 -9.00
C ASN A 18 10.86 -12.07 -9.09
N ARG A 19 11.32 -13.25 -9.52
CA ARG A 19 10.47 -14.44 -9.69
C ARG A 19 9.97 -15.03 -8.37
N LEU A 20 10.74 -14.89 -7.28
CA LEU A 20 10.34 -15.39 -5.95
C LEU A 20 9.08 -14.70 -5.41
N LEU A 21 8.86 -13.44 -5.83
CA LEU A 21 7.73 -12.62 -5.42
C LEU A 21 6.74 -12.36 -6.56
N ALA A 22 6.89 -13.05 -7.69
CA ALA A 22 6.05 -12.89 -8.89
C ALA A 22 5.83 -11.42 -9.30
N ARG A 23 6.90 -10.62 -9.27
CA ARG A 23 6.81 -9.18 -9.57
C ARG A 23 8.05 -8.62 -10.22
N ARG A 24 7.87 -7.53 -10.96
CA ARG A 24 8.92 -6.63 -11.43
C ARG A 24 9.03 -5.45 -10.48
N GLN A 25 10.24 -5.04 -10.14
CA GLN A 25 10.49 -3.94 -9.22
C GLN A 25 11.55 -3.00 -9.76
N PHE A 26 11.31 -1.69 -9.65
CA PHE A 26 12.20 -0.68 -10.21
C PHE A 26 11.99 0.69 -9.54
N VAL A 27 13.01 1.54 -9.68
CA VAL A 27 12.93 2.95 -9.33
C VAL A 27 12.27 3.70 -10.48
N VAL A 28 11.34 4.59 -10.16
CA VAL A 28 10.67 5.46 -11.12
C VAL A 28 11.13 6.89 -10.91
N ASP A 29 11.72 7.46 -11.95
CA ASP A 29 11.98 8.88 -12.07
C ASP A 29 10.87 9.51 -12.92
N ILE A 30 10.25 10.55 -12.39
CA ILE A 30 9.15 11.26 -13.03
C ILE A 30 9.62 12.68 -13.28
N LEU A 31 9.61 13.10 -14.54
CA LEU A 31 9.92 14.47 -14.96
C LEU A 31 8.61 15.17 -15.30
N HIS A 32 8.36 16.28 -14.62
CA HIS A 32 7.10 17.03 -14.71
C HIS A 32 7.37 18.56 -14.62
N PRO A 33 8.17 19.14 -15.52
CA PRO A 33 8.71 20.50 -15.37
C PRO A 33 7.66 21.60 -15.21
N SER A 34 6.49 21.46 -15.84
CA SER A 34 5.41 22.45 -15.81
C SER A 34 4.28 22.10 -14.84
N ARG A 35 4.37 20.96 -14.14
CA ARG A 35 3.36 20.51 -13.17
C ARG A 35 3.98 20.44 -11.77
N ALA A 36 3.16 20.64 -10.73
CA ALA A 36 3.64 20.48 -9.37
C ALA A 36 3.86 18.99 -9.02
N ASN A 37 2.79 18.20 -9.09
CA ASN A 37 2.76 16.81 -8.67
C ASN A 37 2.02 15.95 -9.71
N VAL A 38 2.32 14.66 -9.75
CA VAL A 38 1.59 13.66 -10.55
C VAL A 38 0.83 12.74 -9.62
N SER A 39 -0.46 12.52 -9.91
CA SER A 39 -1.30 11.63 -9.09
C SER A 39 -0.83 10.17 -9.23
N LYS A 40 -1.06 9.36 -8.19
CA LYS A 40 -0.69 7.93 -8.23
C LYS A 40 -1.48 7.15 -9.27
N SER A 41 -2.76 7.49 -9.45
CA SER A 41 -3.63 6.88 -10.46
C SER A 41 -3.10 7.11 -11.88
N GLU A 42 -2.70 8.34 -12.20
CA GLU A 42 -2.12 8.69 -13.50
C GLU A 42 -0.78 7.98 -13.72
N LEU A 43 0.06 7.88 -12.68
CA LEU A 43 1.32 7.13 -12.77
C LEU A 43 1.09 5.63 -13.00
N GLN A 44 0.12 5.04 -12.31
CA GLN A 44 -0.23 3.64 -12.50
C GLN A 44 -0.71 3.37 -13.94
N GLU A 45 -1.55 4.25 -14.49
CA GLU A 45 -2.02 4.13 -15.88
C GLU A 45 -0.88 4.23 -16.90
N LYS A 46 0.00 5.23 -16.75
CA LYS A 46 1.13 5.40 -17.67
C LYS A 46 2.13 4.26 -17.58
N ILE A 47 2.44 3.77 -16.37
CA ILE A 47 3.33 2.61 -16.18
C ILE A 47 2.69 1.34 -16.73
N ALA A 48 1.38 1.16 -16.51
CA ALA A 48 0.62 0.04 -17.04
C ALA A 48 0.64 0.02 -18.59
N ALA A 49 0.49 1.18 -19.23
CA ALA A 49 0.59 1.31 -20.68
C ALA A 49 2.00 0.95 -21.20
N ILE A 50 3.07 1.45 -20.55
CA ILE A 50 4.47 1.16 -20.94
C ILE A 50 4.76 -0.35 -20.89
N TYR A 51 4.33 -1.01 -19.82
CA TYR A 51 4.64 -2.42 -19.56
C TYR A 51 3.55 -3.40 -20.00
N LYS A 52 2.51 -2.92 -20.69
CA LYS A 52 1.37 -3.70 -21.19
C LYS A 52 0.74 -4.55 -20.08
N THR A 53 0.43 -3.93 -18.95
CA THR A 53 -0.22 -4.56 -17.80
C THR A 53 -1.50 -3.84 -17.42
N GLN A 54 -2.29 -4.46 -16.54
CA GLN A 54 -3.44 -3.80 -15.92
C GLN A 54 -2.98 -2.80 -14.85
N LYS A 55 -3.70 -1.68 -14.73
CA LYS A 55 -3.44 -0.61 -13.76
C LYS A 55 -3.44 -1.13 -12.32
N ASP A 56 -4.35 -2.04 -11.99
CA ASP A 56 -4.57 -2.52 -10.63
C ASP A 56 -3.39 -3.35 -10.08
N ARG A 57 -2.61 -3.96 -10.97
CA ARG A 57 -1.39 -4.73 -10.64
C ARG A 57 -0.16 -3.85 -10.42
N VAL A 58 -0.24 -2.55 -10.75
CA VAL A 58 0.85 -1.60 -10.59
C VAL A 58 0.71 -0.90 -9.23
N VAL A 59 1.73 -1.01 -8.39
CA VAL A 59 1.78 -0.34 -7.09
C VAL A 59 2.95 0.63 -7.05
N THR A 60 2.64 1.92 -6.90
CA THR A 60 3.64 2.99 -6.75
C THR A 60 3.69 3.51 -5.31
N PHE A 61 4.89 3.65 -4.74
CA PHE A 61 5.08 4.20 -3.40
C PHE A 61 6.41 4.95 -3.25
N GLY A 62 6.58 5.63 -2.12
CA GLY A 62 7.82 6.34 -1.81
C GLY A 62 8.11 7.53 -2.75
N LEU A 63 7.08 8.11 -3.36
CA LEU A 63 7.21 9.28 -4.23
C LEU A 63 7.67 10.49 -3.40
N ARG A 64 8.86 11.01 -3.71
CA ARG A 64 9.44 12.22 -3.12
C ARG A 64 9.85 13.17 -4.23
N THR A 65 9.29 14.37 -4.21
CA THR A 65 9.64 15.46 -5.13
C THR A 65 10.98 16.06 -4.69
N GLN A 66 11.85 16.32 -5.66
CA GLN A 66 13.15 16.94 -5.45
C GLN A 66 12.97 18.41 -5.07
N PHE A 67 13.90 18.94 -4.27
CA PHE A 67 13.98 20.38 -4.02
C PHE A 67 14.13 21.13 -5.35
N GLY A 68 13.38 22.22 -5.52
CA GLY A 68 13.27 22.95 -6.78
C GLY A 68 12.17 22.45 -7.74
N GLY A 69 11.50 21.33 -7.45
CA GLY A 69 10.37 20.84 -8.26
C GLY A 69 10.77 20.18 -9.58
N GLY A 70 9.79 19.90 -10.45
CA GLY A 70 9.98 19.37 -11.80
C GLY A 70 10.49 17.93 -11.91
N ARG A 71 10.93 17.32 -10.80
CA ARG A 71 11.35 15.91 -10.74
C ARG A 71 10.89 15.25 -9.44
N THR A 72 10.35 14.04 -9.56
CA THR A 72 10.01 13.16 -8.43
C THR A 72 10.69 11.82 -8.61
N THR A 73 11.18 11.25 -7.52
CA THR A 73 11.70 9.88 -7.48
C THR A 73 10.80 9.02 -6.63
N GLY A 74 10.63 7.75 -6.98
CA GLY A 74 9.89 6.80 -6.19
C GLY A 74 10.15 5.36 -6.61
N PHE A 75 9.31 4.45 -6.13
CA PHE A 75 9.44 3.03 -6.41
C PHE A 75 8.13 2.49 -6.97
N ALA A 76 8.23 1.58 -7.93
CA ALA A 76 7.09 0.89 -8.49
C ALA A 76 7.30 -0.62 -8.50
N LEU A 77 6.19 -1.32 -8.30
CA LEU A 77 6.06 -2.75 -8.39
C LEU A 77 5.00 -3.06 -9.44
N ILE A 78 5.27 -4.04 -10.29
CA ILE A 78 4.28 -4.61 -11.20
C ILE A 78 4.18 -6.10 -10.87
N TYR A 79 3.04 -6.50 -10.34
CA TYR A 79 2.76 -7.91 -10.06
C TYR A 79 2.31 -8.63 -11.33
N ASP A 80 2.65 -9.91 -11.45
CA ASP A 80 2.21 -10.74 -12.58
C ASP A 80 0.72 -11.09 -12.42
N ASP A 81 0.26 -11.35 -11.19
CA ASP A 81 -1.10 -11.75 -10.81
C ASP A 81 -1.63 -11.02 -9.55
N GLU A 82 -2.95 -10.95 -9.39
CA GLU A 82 -3.58 -10.28 -8.23
C GLU A 82 -3.44 -11.07 -6.93
N ALA A 83 -3.37 -12.40 -7.01
CA ALA A 83 -3.24 -13.25 -5.84
C ALA A 83 -1.86 -13.04 -5.17
N SER A 84 -0.78 -12.98 -5.96
CA SER A 84 0.55 -12.64 -5.46
C SER A 84 0.61 -11.20 -4.92
N GLN A 85 -0.06 -10.24 -5.55
CA GLN A 85 -0.17 -8.87 -5.05
C GLN A 85 -0.78 -8.83 -3.64
N LYS A 86 -1.93 -9.48 -3.44
CA LYS A 86 -2.60 -9.54 -2.13
C LYS A 86 -1.78 -10.31 -1.08
N LYS A 87 -1.01 -11.33 -1.51
CA LYS A 87 -0.16 -12.12 -0.62
C LYS A 87 1.08 -11.37 -0.15
N PHE A 88 1.76 -10.67 -1.06
CA PHE A 88 3.09 -10.09 -0.79
C PHE A 88 3.07 -8.61 -0.44
N GLU A 89 2.04 -7.84 -0.81
CA GLU A 89 2.01 -6.43 -0.39
C GLU A 89 1.66 -6.27 1.09
N PRO A 90 2.28 -5.29 1.77
CA PRO A 90 1.86 -4.90 3.10
C PRO A 90 0.39 -4.47 3.13
N LYS A 91 -0.33 -4.93 4.15
CA LYS A 91 -1.78 -4.68 4.33
C LYS A 91 -2.16 -3.19 4.22
N TYR A 92 -1.32 -2.29 4.74
CA TYR A 92 -1.62 -0.85 4.69
C TYR A 92 -1.68 -0.28 3.25
N ARG A 93 -0.98 -0.90 2.30
CA ARG A 93 -1.05 -0.51 0.87
C ARG A 93 -2.30 -1.06 0.23
N LEU A 94 -2.61 -2.34 0.49
CA LEU A 94 -3.84 -2.97 0.00
C LEU A 94 -5.09 -2.18 0.44
N ILE A 95 -5.13 -1.74 1.69
CA ILE A 95 -6.21 -0.89 2.21
C ILE A 95 -6.28 0.45 1.48
N ARG A 96 -5.14 1.11 1.21
CA ARG A 96 -5.11 2.37 0.46
C ARG A 96 -5.55 2.21 -1.00
N SER A 97 -5.31 1.03 -1.58
CA SER A 97 -5.75 0.68 -2.94
C SER A 97 -7.19 0.15 -3.00
N GLY A 98 -7.88 0.00 -1.86
CA GLY A 98 -9.25 -0.55 -1.80
C GLY A 98 -9.36 -2.06 -1.97
N LEU A 99 -8.25 -2.80 -2.02
CA LEU A 99 -8.22 -4.27 -2.20
C LEU A 99 -8.48 -5.05 -0.91
N MET A 100 -8.47 -4.36 0.24
CA MET A 100 -8.69 -4.94 1.56
C MET A 100 -9.35 -3.91 2.47
N GLU A 101 -10.35 -4.30 3.23
CA GLU A 101 -10.95 -3.42 4.23
C GLU A 101 -10.05 -3.23 5.45
N ALA A 102 -10.09 -2.03 6.02
CA ALA A 102 -9.35 -1.74 7.24
C ALA A 102 -9.98 -2.50 8.42
N PRO A 103 -9.21 -3.35 9.14
CA PRO A 103 -9.76 -4.04 10.30
C PRO A 103 -10.13 -3.02 11.40
N PRO A 104 -11.19 -3.29 12.18
CA PRO A 104 -11.64 -2.39 13.24
C PRO A 104 -10.51 -2.18 14.25
N LYS A 105 -10.14 -0.91 14.47
CA LYS A 105 -9.03 -0.55 15.35
C LYS A 105 -9.49 -0.52 16.80
N THR A 106 -9.17 -1.54 17.58
CA THR A 106 -9.20 -1.45 19.05
C THR A 106 -7.94 -0.73 19.55
N ASN A 107 -8.08 0.20 20.50
CA ASN A 107 -6.93 0.91 21.08
C ASN A 107 -5.90 -0.08 21.68
N ARG A 108 -4.59 0.17 21.44
CA ARG A 108 -3.48 -0.67 21.92
C ARG A 108 -3.52 -0.84 23.44
N LYS A 109 -3.91 0.20 24.18
CA LYS A 109 -4.09 0.16 25.65
C LYS A 109 -5.17 -0.84 26.04
N LEU A 110 -6.38 -0.72 25.47
CA LEU A 110 -7.51 -1.62 25.75
C LEU A 110 -7.19 -3.08 25.45
N ARG A 111 -6.48 -3.36 24.33
CA ARG A 111 -6.06 -4.71 23.98
C ARG A 111 -5.05 -5.29 25.00
N LYS A 112 -4.12 -4.48 25.49
CA LYS A 112 -3.15 -4.90 26.53
C LYS A 112 -3.83 -5.14 27.87
N GLU A 113 -4.74 -4.26 28.28
CA GLU A 113 -5.51 -4.42 29.51
C GLU A 113 -6.39 -5.66 29.48
N ARG A 114 -7.12 -5.90 28.37
CA ARG A 114 -7.91 -7.12 28.17
C ARG A 114 -7.05 -8.39 28.28
N LYS A 115 -5.85 -8.39 27.66
CA LYS A 115 -4.87 -9.49 27.77
C LYS A 115 -4.43 -9.70 29.23
N ASN A 116 -4.13 -8.63 29.97
CA ASN A 116 -3.67 -8.75 31.35
C ASN A 116 -4.79 -9.21 32.29
N ARG A 117 -6.05 -8.80 32.05
CA ARG A 117 -7.21 -9.33 32.78
C ARG A 117 -7.44 -10.81 32.50
N SER A 118 -7.35 -11.25 31.24
CA SER A 118 -7.54 -12.66 30.88
C SER A 118 -6.44 -13.58 31.42
N LYS A 119 -5.22 -13.05 31.63
CA LYS A 119 -4.12 -13.80 32.27
C LYS A 119 -4.37 -14.14 33.75
N LYS A 120 -5.23 -13.40 34.45
CA LYS A 120 -5.56 -13.66 35.87
C LYS A 120 -6.48 -14.87 36.05
N LEU A 121 -7.15 -15.32 34.99
CA LEU A 121 -8.11 -16.42 35.01
C LEU A 121 -7.45 -17.70 34.46
N ARG A 122 -7.93 -18.88 34.87
CA ARG A 122 -7.38 -20.19 34.46
C ARG A 122 -8.47 -21.08 33.86
N GLY A 123 -8.10 -21.95 32.92
CA GLY A 123 -9.03 -22.89 32.28
C GLY A 123 -10.24 -22.19 31.65
N THR A 124 -11.42 -22.79 31.83
CA THR A 124 -12.72 -22.29 31.32
C THR A 124 -13.18 -20.99 31.96
N ALA A 125 -12.56 -20.54 33.06
CA ALA A 125 -12.86 -19.23 33.64
C ALA A 125 -12.51 -18.07 32.67
N LYS A 126 -11.55 -18.28 31.75
CA LYS A 126 -11.19 -17.28 30.73
C LYS A 126 -12.31 -17.04 29.71
N SER A 127 -13.00 -18.10 29.28
CA SER A 127 -14.10 -18.00 28.33
C SER A 127 -15.37 -17.47 29.00
N LYS A 128 -15.67 -17.94 30.22
CA LYS A 128 -16.84 -17.47 31.00
C LYS A 128 -16.77 -15.97 31.33
N ALA A 129 -15.59 -15.41 31.55
CA ALA A 129 -15.43 -13.97 31.81
C ALA A 129 -15.50 -13.09 30.55
N ALA A 130 -15.45 -13.69 29.35
CA ALA A 130 -15.65 -12.99 28.09
C ALA A 130 -17.14 -12.94 27.70
N GLU A 131 -17.94 -13.88 28.19
CA GLU A 131 -19.39 -13.87 28.03
C GLU A 131 -20.03 -12.86 29.00
N PRO A 132 -21.05 -12.10 28.57
CA PRO A 132 -21.82 -11.27 29.48
C PRO A 132 -22.46 -12.16 30.56
N SER A 133 -22.45 -11.71 31.82
CA SER A 133 -23.06 -12.48 32.90
C SER A 133 -24.53 -12.73 32.57
N LYS A 134 -24.95 -14.00 32.53
CA LYS A 134 -26.38 -14.33 32.47
C LYS A 134 -27.06 -13.64 33.65
N LYS A 135 -27.87 -12.62 33.35
CA LYS A 135 -28.65 -11.90 34.37
C LYS A 135 -29.48 -12.96 35.13
N LYS A 136 -29.40 -12.91 36.46
CA LYS A 136 -30.38 -13.57 37.33
C LYS A 136 -31.72 -12.88 37.18
#